data_AF-A0A934ZP38-F1
#
_entry.id   AF-A0A934ZP38-F1
#
_cell.length_a   1.000
_cell.length_b   1.000
_cell.length_c   1.000
_cell.angle_alpha   90.00
_cell.angle_beta   90.00
_cell.angle_gamma   90.00
#
_symmetry.space_group_name_H-M   'P 1'
#
loop_
_entity.id
_entity.type
_entity.pdbx_description
1 polymer ?
#
loop_
_entity_poly.entity_id
_entity_poly.type
_entity_poly.pdbx_seq_one_letter_code
_entity_poly.pdbx_strand_id
1 'polypeptide(L)'
;MKHNFIWLSCGVMVIAACAGGEQRTPPPYAAQSLTVSDGGTAIAVPSSERRIDAPFPASGGRSIVADIVESSAARTGSRPGNGLRGLSTEELSEYGEVLRRAAAGRRDAVRIRGAVSRRPPTAEQRLSFTQLAREATGTLDVEWNDSRGTPVTLGNLLFVRRGLAPRALWEAFLDAHFADIAPIFHLEDRSEVSLTGQSNLGAEGVLLHGKRLRDGLPVDGEFVEVLVSADGSRMGGGVLTQIHAVVDGNRAALPSIARSRWVSQAQARQTADDRWVAADRTHRLEDATAHPAAATLRLSCGPTCSPYWRVVYRDGWTIHVDAINGSVTAAQQDRHHIGPLLIQGRPPARPRRSRFASAAPTS
;
A
#
# COMPACT_ATOMS: atom_id res chain seq x y z
N MET A 1 -21.24 -27.92 52.97
CA MET A 1 -22.67 -27.53 53.01
C MET A 1 -22.93 -26.68 54.24
N LYS A 2 -23.15 -25.38 54.06
CA LYS A 2 -23.94 -24.49 54.94
C LYS A 2 -24.04 -23.11 54.28
N HIS A 3 -25.24 -22.57 54.36
CA HIS A 3 -25.75 -21.38 53.68
C HIS A 3 -25.45 -20.06 54.42
N ASN A 4 -25.60 -18.97 53.64
CA ASN A 4 -26.19 -17.66 53.97
C ASN A 4 -25.39 -16.55 54.69
N PHE A 5 -25.15 -15.51 53.88
CA PHE A 5 -25.32 -14.05 54.07
C PHE A 5 -26.05 -13.53 55.34
N ILE A 6 -25.47 -12.47 55.93
CA ILE A 6 -26.13 -11.32 56.60
C ILE A 6 -25.22 -10.09 56.38
N TRP A 7 -25.56 -9.14 55.49
CA TRP A 7 -26.14 -7.80 55.74
C TRP A 7 -25.45 -6.90 56.79
N LEU A 8 -24.93 -5.76 56.32
CA LEU A 8 -24.72 -4.56 57.13
C LEU A 8 -25.08 -3.33 56.28
N SER A 9 -26.03 -2.59 56.79
CA SER A 9 -26.68 -1.41 56.22
C SER A 9 -26.40 -0.19 57.10
N CYS A 10 -26.01 0.93 56.48
CA CYS A 10 -26.14 2.33 56.90
C CYS A 10 -25.52 3.14 55.74
N GLY A 11 -26.02 4.28 55.24
CA GLY A 11 -27.00 5.23 55.73
C GLY A 11 -26.69 6.53 54.98
N VAL A 12 -27.62 6.91 54.12
CA VAL A 12 -27.77 8.12 53.30
C VAL A 12 -27.31 9.42 53.98
N MET A 13 -26.63 10.31 53.24
CA MET A 13 -26.98 11.75 53.25
C MET A 13 -26.67 12.45 51.93
N VAL A 14 -27.74 12.98 51.34
CA VAL A 14 -27.82 13.83 50.16
C VAL A 14 -27.71 15.28 50.61
N ILE A 15 -26.93 16.11 49.91
CA ILE A 15 -27.24 17.54 49.74
C ILE A 15 -27.15 17.85 48.26
N ALA A 16 -28.32 18.07 47.67
CA ALA A 16 -28.50 18.81 46.45
C ALA A 16 -28.83 20.26 46.82
N ALA A 17 -28.25 21.22 46.09
CA ALA A 17 -28.88 22.51 45.86
C ALA A 17 -28.44 23.04 44.49
N CYS A 18 -29.43 23.10 43.59
CA CYS A 18 -29.49 23.86 42.35
C CYS A 18 -29.34 25.37 42.65
N ALA A 19 -29.12 26.31 41.72
CA ALA A 19 -29.71 26.45 40.40
C ALA A 19 -29.05 27.64 39.64
N GLY A 20 -29.27 27.67 38.32
CA GLY A 20 -29.19 28.84 37.45
C GLY A 20 -27.84 28.99 36.74
N GLY A 21 -27.73 29.02 35.42
CA GLY A 21 -28.73 29.13 34.37
C GLY A 21 -28.03 29.85 33.22
N GLU A 22 -27.70 29.13 32.14
CA GLU A 22 -27.71 29.70 30.78
C GLU A 22 -27.59 28.55 29.76
N GLN A 23 -28.71 28.35 29.09
CA GLN A 23 -28.93 27.37 28.04
C GLN A 23 -28.37 27.99 26.74
N ARG A 24 -27.11 27.73 26.42
CA ARG A 24 -26.55 28.09 25.10
C ARG A 24 -26.78 26.94 24.13
N THR A 25 -27.81 27.10 23.32
CA THR A 25 -27.98 26.44 22.03
C THR A 25 -26.69 26.57 21.21
N PRO A 26 -26.11 25.47 20.70
CA PRO A 26 -25.04 25.57 19.71
C PRO A 26 -25.63 26.12 18.40
N PRO A 27 -24.99 27.13 17.77
CA PRO A 27 -25.44 27.63 16.47
C PRO A 27 -25.24 26.57 15.37
N PRO A 28 -26.09 26.57 14.32
CA PRO A 28 -25.88 25.73 13.14
C PRO A 28 -24.73 26.33 12.33
N TYR A 29 -23.52 25.77 12.44
CA TYR A 29 -22.44 26.14 11.54
C TYR A 29 -22.52 25.34 10.25
N ALA A 30 -22.96 26.08 9.23
CA ALA A 30 -22.87 25.76 7.83
C ALA A 30 -21.43 25.41 7.43
N ALA A 31 -21.33 24.51 6.44
CA ALA A 31 -20.12 24.29 5.68
C ALA A 31 -19.54 25.62 5.19
N GLN A 32 -18.36 25.98 5.67
CA GLN A 32 -17.53 27.00 5.04
C GLN A 32 -16.32 26.31 4.43
N SER A 33 -16.33 26.29 3.10
CA SER A 33 -15.18 26.10 2.24
C SER A 33 -14.05 27.05 2.68
N LEU A 34 -12.94 26.48 3.14
CA LEU A 34 -11.70 27.21 3.33
C LEU A 34 -11.03 27.42 1.98
N THR A 35 -11.36 28.54 1.35
CA THR A 35 -10.50 29.19 0.35
C THR A 35 -9.26 29.71 1.08
N VAL A 36 -8.11 29.08 0.87
CA VAL A 36 -6.82 29.65 1.25
C VAL A 36 -6.37 30.56 0.10
N SER A 37 -6.28 31.85 0.42
CA SER A 37 -5.81 32.90 -0.47
C SER A 37 -4.33 32.72 -0.83
N ASP A 38 -4.05 32.78 -2.13
CA ASP A 38 -2.73 32.97 -2.72
C ASP A 38 -2.11 34.27 -2.22
N GLY A 39 -0.92 34.16 -1.64
CA GLY A 39 -0.18 35.28 -1.07
C GLY A 39 1.30 34.96 -0.94
N GLY A 40 1.90 34.44 -2.01
CA GLY A 40 3.35 34.27 -2.15
C GLY A 40 3.80 34.88 -3.47
N THR A 41 4.30 36.12 -3.42
CA THR A 41 4.88 36.82 -4.57
C THR A 41 6.07 36.02 -5.11
N ALA A 42 5.89 35.43 -6.28
CA ALA A 42 6.99 34.83 -7.03
C ALA A 42 7.90 35.95 -7.56
N ILE A 43 9.10 36.07 -6.99
CA ILE A 43 10.17 36.82 -7.64
C ILE A 43 10.63 35.97 -8.82
N ALA A 44 10.13 36.30 -10.02
CA ALA A 44 10.63 35.73 -11.26
C ALA A 44 12.05 36.26 -11.50
N VAL A 45 13.05 35.44 -11.21
CA VAL A 45 14.43 35.72 -11.60
C VAL A 45 14.54 35.49 -13.12
N PRO A 46 14.84 36.52 -13.93
CA PRO A 46 14.98 36.36 -15.37
C PRO A 46 16.14 35.41 -15.69
N SER A 47 15.92 34.52 -16.65
CA SER A 47 16.85 33.45 -17.05
C SER A 47 18.19 33.93 -17.61
N SER A 48 18.39 35.24 -17.78
CA SER A 48 19.63 35.87 -18.24
C SER A 48 20.66 36.15 -17.13
N GLU A 49 20.31 35.99 -15.84
CA GLU A 49 21.22 36.30 -14.70
C GLU A 49 21.72 35.10 -13.91
N ARG A 50 21.44 33.86 -14.32
CA ARG A 50 22.10 32.67 -13.70
C ARG A 50 23.53 32.51 -14.21
N ARG A 51 24.44 33.40 -13.81
CA ARG A 51 25.88 33.10 -13.84
C ARG A 51 26.21 32.23 -12.63
N ILE A 52 26.40 30.94 -12.90
CA ILE A 52 27.09 30.03 -11.98
C ILE A 52 28.57 30.42 -12.03
N ASP A 53 28.96 31.46 -11.30
CA ASP A 53 30.36 31.88 -11.15
C ASP A 53 31.09 31.09 -10.04
N ALA A 54 30.59 29.92 -9.68
CA ALA A 54 31.36 28.95 -8.90
C ALA A 54 32.07 28.02 -9.88
N PRO A 55 33.41 27.92 -9.87
CA PRO A 55 34.10 26.88 -10.63
C PRO A 55 33.54 25.54 -10.18
N PHE A 56 32.96 24.77 -11.11
CA PHE A 56 32.67 23.37 -10.87
C PHE A 56 33.93 22.74 -10.27
N PRO A 57 33.84 22.01 -9.14
CA PRO A 57 35.01 21.34 -8.58
C PRO A 57 35.59 20.44 -9.67
N ALA A 58 36.81 20.76 -10.14
CA ALA A 58 37.45 20.14 -11.30
C ALA A 58 37.75 18.64 -11.12
N SER A 59 37.59 18.13 -9.91
CA SER A 59 37.45 16.71 -9.65
C SER A 59 36.71 16.51 -8.33
N GLY A 60 35.44 16.09 -8.40
CA GLY A 60 34.96 15.19 -7.36
C GLY A 60 35.87 13.98 -7.42
N GLY A 61 36.59 13.66 -6.35
CA GLY A 61 37.51 12.52 -6.31
C GLY A 61 36.87 11.25 -6.88
N ARG A 62 37.70 10.29 -7.30
CA ARG A 62 37.24 9.06 -7.96
C ARG A 62 36.02 8.47 -7.25
N SER A 63 34.92 8.36 -8.00
CA SER A 63 33.70 7.77 -7.49
C SER A 63 33.98 6.29 -7.26
N ILE A 64 33.79 5.81 -6.04
CA ILE A 64 33.88 4.37 -5.71
C ILE A 64 33.01 3.54 -6.66
N VAL A 65 31.87 4.10 -7.09
CA VAL A 65 30.99 3.48 -8.09
C VAL A 65 31.66 3.43 -9.46
N ALA A 66 32.35 4.50 -9.87
CA ALA A 66 33.08 4.53 -11.14
C ALA A 66 34.28 3.58 -11.13
N ASP A 67 35.05 3.52 -10.03
CA ASP A 67 36.19 2.60 -9.89
C ASP A 67 35.74 1.13 -9.95
N ILE A 68 34.61 0.79 -9.31
CA ILE A 68 34.05 -0.56 -9.39
C ILE A 68 33.55 -0.85 -10.80
N VAL A 69 32.79 0.06 -11.41
CA VAL A 69 32.31 -0.10 -12.79
C VAL A 69 33.46 -0.24 -13.77
N GLU A 70 34.56 0.51 -13.60
CA GLU A 70 35.77 0.38 -14.41
C GLU A 70 36.51 -0.95 -14.16
N SER A 71 36.64 -1.38 -12.90
CA SER A 71 37.25 -2.66 -12.54
C SER A 71 36.43 -3.87 -13.01
N SER A 72 35.11 -3.74 -13.07
CA SER A 72 34.18 -4.75 -13.57
C SER A 72 34.05 -4.72 -15.09
N ALA A 73 34.11 -3.54 -15.72
CA ALA A 73 34.18 -3.39 -17.17
C ALA A 73 35.37 -4.15 -17.76
N ALA A 74 36.51 -4.15 -17.06
CA ALA A 74 37.68 -4.94 -17.41
C ALA A 74 37.47 -6.46 -17.31
N ARG A 75 36.51 -6.92 -16.49
CA ARG A 75 36.18 -8.34 -16.26
C ARG A 75 35.08 -8.86 -17.19
N THR A 76 34.09 -8.03 -17.54
CA THR A 76 32.87 -8.48 -18.25
C THR A 76 32.62 -7.80 -19.60
N GLY A 77 33.47 -6.86 -20.03
CA GLY A 77 33.29 -6.12 -21.28
C GLY A 77 32.09 -5.15 -21.24
N SER A 78 31.55 -4.88 -20.04
CA SER A 78 30.45 -3.96 -19.82
C SER A 78 30.92 -2.52 -20.05
N ARG A 79 30.22 -1.76 -20.92
CA ARG A 79 30.61 -0.38 -21.26
C ARG A 79 30.19 0.59 -20.14
N PRO A 80 30.99 1.62 -19.82
CA PRO A 80 30.65 2.63 -18.79
C PRO A 80 29.29 3.32 -18.97
N GLY A 81 28.75 3.37 -20.20
CA GLY A 81 27.41 3.90 -20.49
C GLY A 81 26.25 2.98 -20.12
N ASN A 82 26.49 1.70 -19.80
CA ASN A 82 25.45 0.72 -19.43
C ASN A 82 25.14 0.71 -17.93
N GLY A 83 25.89 1.48 -17.11
CA GLY A 83 25.71 1.49 -15.65
C GLY A 83 25.84 0.10 -15.02
N LEU A 84 25.08 -0.16 -13.96
CA LEU A 84 25.12 -1.43 -13.22
C LEU A 84 24.41 -2.58 -13.97
N ARG A 85 23.69 -2.28 -15.07
CA ARG A 85 23.00 -3.27 -15.90
C ARG A 85 23.93 -4.35 -16.46
N GLY A 86 25.16 -3.97 -16.81
CA GLY A 86 26.15 -4.89 -17.38
C GLY A 86 26.82 -5.84 -16.39
N LEU A 87 26.63 -5.63 -15.08
CA LEU A 87 27.29 -6.40 -14.03
C LEU A 87 26.61 -7.77 -13.82
N SER A 88 27.41 -8.80 -13.54
CA SER A 88 26.91 -10.10 -13.07
C SER A 88 26.23 -10.01 -11.69
N THR A 89 25.59 -11.10 -11.25
CA THR A 89 25.00 -11.18 -9.90
C THR A 89 26.09 -11.00 -8.84
N GLU A 90 27.23 -11.65 -9.03
CA GLU A 90 28.38 -11.62 -8.13
C GLU A 90 28.97 -10.20 -8.04
N GLU A 91 29.13 -9.52 -9.17
CA GLU A 91 29.64 -8.14 -9.20
C GLU A 91 28.66 -7.12 -8.60
N LEU A 92 27.35 -7.30 -8.78
CA LEU A 92 26.36 -6.48 -8.09
C LEU A 92 26.36 -6.71 -6.59
N SER A 93 26.56 -7.96 -6.16
CA SER A 93 26.70 -8.30 -4.74
C SER A 93 27.97 -7.70 -4.15
N GLU A 94 29.11 -7.77 -4.87
CA GLU A 94 30.37 -7.11 -4.53
C GLU A 94 30.19 -5.59 -4.46
N TYR A 95 29.52 -4.99 -5.43
CA TYR A 95 29.16 -3.57 -5.42
C TYR A 95 28.32 -3.20 -4.20
N GLY A 96 27.30 -4.02 -3.89
CA GLY A 96 26.49 -3.88 -2.69
C GLY A 96 27.33 -3.97 -1.41
N GLU A 97 28.29 -4.89 -1.32
CA GLU A 97 29.24 -4.95 -0.20
C GLU A 97 30.10 -3.71 -0.07
N VAL A 98 30.61 -3.17 -1.17
CA VAL A 98 31.43 -1.95 -1.11
C VAL A 98 30.58 -0.77 -0.64
N LEU A 99 29.35 -0.63 -1.14
CA LEU A 99 28.43 0.39 -0.66
C LEU A 99 28.12 0.20 0.84
N ARG A 100 27.93 -1.04 1.29
CA ARG A 100 27.72 -1.36 2.70
C ARG A 100 28.94 -1.03 3.57
N ARG A 101 30.15 -1.34 3.12
CA ARG A 101 31.39 -0.96 3.82
C ARG A 101 31.58 0.56 3.87
N ALA A 102 31.26 1.25 2.79
CA ALA A 102 31.28 2.72 2.74
C ALA A 102 30.17 3.34 3.62
N ALA A 103 29.05 2.62 3.82
CA ALA A 103 27.96 3.04 4.70
C ALA A 103 28.20 2.66 6.17
N ALA A 104 28.99 1.63 6.47
CA ALA A 104 29.29 1.16 7.82
C ALA A 104 30.04 2.21 8.68
N GLY A 105 30.63 3.24 8.04
CA GLY A 105 31.19 4.41 8.73
C GLY A 105 30.17 5.51 9.08
N ARG A 106 28.90 5.38 8.64
CA ARG A 106 27.84 6.37 8.90
C ARG A 106 27.11 5.97 10.17
N ARG A 107 26.89 6.94 11.06
CA ARG A 107 26.14 6.74 12.32
C ARG A 107 24.67 6.36 12.10
N ASP A 108 24.12 6.66 10.92
CA ASP A 108 22.70 6.49 10.60
C ASP A 108 22.47 5.42 9.52
N ALA A 109 22.49 4.15 9.93
CA ALA A 109 22.17 3.02 9.05
C ALA A 109 20.67 2.97 8.68
N VAL A 110 19.81 3.56 9.51
CA VAL A 110 18.37 3.67 9.30
C VAL A 110 17.96 5.14 9.39
N ARG A 111 17.22 5.63 8.40
CA ARG A 111 16.60 6.96 8.42
C ARG A 111 15.10 6.80 8.44
N ILE A 112 14.49 7.22 9.55
CA ILE A 112 13.04 7.19 9.73
C ILE A 112 12.49 8.60 9.49
N ARG A 113 11.54 8.73 8.55
CA ARG A 113 10.81 9.95 8.20
C ARG A 113 9.32 9.74 8.49
N GLY A 114 8.55 10.82 8.53
CA GLY A 114 7.10 10.77 8.78
C GLY A 114 6.71 11.06 10.23
N ALA A 115 5.43 10.88 10.55
CA ALA A 115 4.91 11.13 11.88
C ALA A 115 5.23 9.95 12.79
N VAL A 116 6.21 10.10 13.70
CA VAL A 116 6.71 9.02 14.60
C VAL A 116 6.22 9.17 16.04
N SER A 117 5.64 10.32 16.40
CA SER A 117 5.44 10.73 17.80
C SER A 117 4.38 9.93 18.55
N ARG A 118 3.28 9.51 17.91
CA ARG A 118 2.17 8.85 18.63
C ARG A 118 2.41 7.37 18.89
N ARG A 119 3.00 6.66 17.92
CA ARG A 119 3.34 5.24 18.01
C ARG A 119 4.72 5.04 17.37
N PRO A 120 5.80 5.21 18.14
CA PRO A 120 7.15 5.02 17.62
C PRO A 120 7.45 3.54 17.38
N PRO A 121 8.44 3.20 16.55
CA PRO A 121 8.90 1.83 16.37
C PRO A 121 9.30 1.18 17.69
N THR A 122 8.84 -0.05 17.91
CA THR A 122 9.21 -0.87 19.07
C THR A 122 10.70 -1.25 19.01
N ALA A 123 11.24 -1.76 20.13
CA ALA A 123 12.62 -2.24 20.16
C ALA A 123 12.88 -3.36 19.13
N GLU A 124 11.91 -4.28 18.99
CA GLU A 124 11.97 -5.36 18.01
C GLU A 124 11.97 -4.81 16.58
N GLN A 125 11.07 -3.89 16.24
CA GLN A 125 11.05 -3.25 14.91
C GLN A 125 12.35 -2.51 14.60
N ARG A 126 12.95 -1.83 15.60
CA ARG A 126 14.25 -1.15 15.44
C ARG A 126 15.38 -2.13 15.19
N LEU A 127 15.37 -3.28 15.86
CA LEU A 127 16.33 -4.36 15.60
C LEU A 127 16.19 -4.85 14.16
N SER A 128 14.96 -5.16 13.72
CA SER A 128 14.68 -5.60 12.36
C SER A 128 15.07 -4.57 11.30
N PHE A 129 14.80 -3.27 11.52
CA PHE A 129 15.31 -2.21 10.64
C PHE A 129 16.83 -2.21 10.56
N THR A 130 17.50 -2.42 11.69
CA THR A 130 18.96 -2.48 11.74
C THR A 130 19.50 -3.68 10.96
N GLN A 131 18.83 -4.83 11.03
CA GLN A 131 19.21 -6.00 10.25
C GLN A 131 19.01 -5.76 8.75
N LEU A 132 17.84 -5.28 8.33
CA LEU A 132 17.60 -4.94 6.92
C LEU A 132 18.55 -3.84 6.41
N ALA A 133 18.92 -2.88 7.25
CA ALA A 133 19.87 -1.84 6.88
C ALA A 133 21.28 -2.37 6.58
N ARG A 134 21.67 -3.52 7.14
CA ARG A 134 22.93 -4.18 6.79
C ARG A 134 22.93 -4.72 5.36
N GLU A 135 21.79 -4.75 4.70
CA GLU A 135 21.64 -5.22 3.32
C GLU A 135 21.22 -4.12 2.34
N ALA A 136 20.98 -2.91 2.86
CA ALA A 136 20.67 -1.75 2.06
C ALA A 136 21.91 -1.23 1.31
N THR A 137 21.69 -0.51 0.21
CA THR A 137 22.76 0.15 -0.58
C THR A 137 23.26 1.46 0.01
N GLY A 138 22.96 1.69 1.28
CA GLY A 138 23.21 2.92 2.00
C GLY A 138 22.39 2.96 3.27
N THR A 139 21.81 4.11 3.57
CA THR A 139 20.88 4.24 4.70
C THR A 139 19.51 3.69 4.30
N LEU A 140 18.99 2.71 5.04
CA LEU A 140 17.63 2.20 4.87
C LEU A 140 16.66 3.36 5.10
N ASP A 141 15.82 3.64 4.11
CA ASP A 141 14.84 4.73 4.20
C ASP A 141 13.49 4.16 4.63
N VAL A 142 12.98 4.67 5.76
CA VAL A 142 11.74 4.20 6.37
C VAL A 142 10.77 5.38 6.44
N GLU A 143 9.64 5.28 5.73
CA GLU A 143 8.55 6.23 5.87
C GLU A 143 7.55 5.67 6.88
N TRP A 144 7.48 6.27 8.06
CA TRP A 144 6.69 5.78 9.18
C TRP A 144 5.31 6.42 9.27
N ASN A 145 4.31 5.61 9.63
CA ASN A 145 2.95 6.04 9.87
C ASN A 145 2.52 5.71 11.31
N ASP A 146 2.56 6.70 12.19
CA ASP A 146 2.18 6.53 13.60
C ASP A 146 0.71 6.13 13.81
N SER A 147 -0.21 6.47 12.91
CA SER A 147 -1.61 6.04 13.05
C SER A 147 -1.75 4.52 12.96
N ARG A 148 -0.85 3.87 12.23
CA ARG A 148 -0.81 2.42 12.02
C ARG A 148 0.23 1.71 12.88
N GLY A 149 1.26 2.42 13.34
CA GLY A 149 2.38 1.79 14.09
C GLY A 149 3.24 0.88 13.22
N THR A 150 3.31 1.20 11.92
CA THR A 150 4.03 0.48 10.87
C THR A 150 4.60 1.48 9.87
N PRO A 151 5.64 1.10 9.09
CA PRO A 151 6.06 1.90 7.97
C PRO A 151 5.13 1.71 6.78
N VAL A 152 5.01 2.76 5.98
CA VAL A 152 4.34 2.75 4.68
C VAL A 152 5.31 2.41 3.56
N THR A 153 6.59 2.77 3.74
CA THR A 153 7.63 2.51 2.74
C THR A 153 8.93 2.06 3.40
N LEU A 154 9.56 1.03 2.82
CA LEU A 154 10.96 0.66 3.02
C LEU A 154 11.70 0.80 1.69
N GLY A 155 12.68 1.70 1.62
CA GLY A 155 13.45 2.00 0.41
C GLY A 155 14.95 1.82 0.59
N ASN A 156 15.69 1.96 -0.50
CA ASN A 156 17.14 1.69 -0.60
C ASN A 156 17.51 0.22 -0.33
N LEU A 157 16.57 -0.70 -0.55
CA LEU A 157 16.85 -2.12 -0.56
C LEU A 157 17.71 -2.46 -1.79
N LEU A 158 18.58 -3.46 -1.66
CA LEU A 158 19.32 -4.01 -2.79
C LEU A 158 19.41 -5.52 -2.66
N PHE A 159 18.25 -6.16 -2.68
CA PHE A 159 18.21 -7.62 -2.76
C PHE A 159 18.26 -8.05 -4.22
N VAL A 160 19.34 -8.75 -4.59
CA VAL A 160 19.67 -9.09 -5.98
C VAL A 160 19.60 -10.59 -6.21
N ARG A 161 18.79 -11.02 -7.19
CA ARG A 161 18.86 -12.36 -7.80
C ARG A 161 18.53 -12.24 -9.28
N ARG A 162 19.56 -12.12 -10.14
CA ARG A 162 19.33 -12.04 -11.59
C ARG A 162 18.82 -13.36 -12.15
N GLY A 163 18.09 -13.28 -13.26
CA GLY A 163 17.49 -14.44 -13.92
C GLY A 163 16.23 -14.98 -13.23
N LEU A 164 15.91 -14.52 -12.02
CA LEU A 164 14.61 -14.80 -11.41
C LEU A 164 13.55 -13.86 -11.97
N ALA A 165 12.37 -14.42 -12.24
CA ALA A 165 11.18 -13.62 -12.48
C ALA A 165 10.86 -12.77 -11.23
N PRO A 166 10.24 -11.59 -11.37
CA PRO A 166 9.97 -10.69 -10.23
C PRO A 166 9.28 -11.36 -9.04
N ARG A 167 8.29 -12.24 -9.28
CA ARG A 167 7.62 -12.97 -8.20
C ARG A 167 8.56 -13.95 -7.47
N ALA A 168 9.39 -14.68 -8.21
CA ALA A 168 10.37 -15.59 -7.61
C ALA A 168 11.44 -14.82 -6.82
N LEU A 169 11.79 -13.60 -7.24
CA LEU A 169 12.66 -12.72 -6.46
C LEU A 169 12.01 -12.30 -5.13
N TRP A 170 10.72 -11.95 -5.13
CA TRP A 170 9.98 -11.65 -3.90
C TRP A 170 9.94 -12.85 -2.95
N GLU A 171 9.67 -14.04 -3.46
CA GLU A 171 9.71 -15.26 -2.63
C GLU A 171 11.10 -15.49 -2.04
N ALA A 172 12.16 -15.39 -2.86
CA ALA A 172 13.54 -15.51 -2.37
C ALA A 172 13.90 -14.45 -1.32
N PHE A 173 13.35 -13.23 -1.43
CA PHE A 173 13.51 -12.19 -0.43
C PHE A 173 12.80 -12.56 0.88
N LEU A 174 11.57 -13.07 0.82
CA LEU A 174 10.86 -13.55 2.00
C LEU A 174 11.56 -14.75 2.66
N ASP A 175 12.10 -15.70 1.88
CA ASP A 175 12.90 -16.81 2.38
C ASP A 175 14.08 -16.34 3.23
N ALA A 176 14.74 -15.26 2.81
CA ALA A 176 15.90 -14.72 3.49
C ALA A 176 15.56 -13.75 4.64
N HIS A 177 14.47 -12.97 4.53
CA HIS A 177 14.23 -11.81 5.39
C HIS A 177 12.86 -11.78 6.08
N PHE A 178 12.04 -12.83 5.98
CA PHE A 178 10.72 -12.81 6.62
C PHE A 178 10.81 -12.58 8.13
N ALA A 179 11.81 -13.13 8.81
CA ALA A 179 12.01 -12.90 10.25
C ALA A 179 12.26 -11.43 10.61
N ASP A 180 12.83 -10.64 9.70
CA ASP A 180 13.03 -9.19 9.90
C ASP A 180 11.79 -8.38 9.45
N ILE A 181 11.11 -8.83 8.39
CA ILE A 181 9.93 -8.15 7.84
C ILE A 181 8.70 -8.34 8.73
N ALA A 182 8.54 -9.51 9.34
CA ALA A 182 7.36 -9.85 10.12
C ALA A 182 7.13 -8.91 11.32
N PRO A 183 8.12 -8.56 12.16
CA PRO A 183 7.94 -7.58 13.22
C PRO A 183 7.65 -6.17 12.70
N ILE A 184 8.24 -5.77 11.57
CA ILE A 184 8.07 -4.44 10.97
C ILE A 184 6.61 -4.18 10.60
N PHE A 185 5.97 -5.16 9.96
CA PHE A 185 4.58 -5.06 9.48
C PHE A 185 3.57 -5.85 10.33
N HIS A 186 3.98 -6.39 11.48
CA HIS A 186 3.13 -7.23 12.35
C HIS A 186 2.48 -8.41 11.62
N LEU A 187 3.28 -9.13 10.83
CA LEU A 187 2.86 -10.34 10.13
C LEU A 187 3.04 -11.53 11.07
N GLU A 188 2.07 -12.44 11.08
CA GLU A 188 2.15 -13.70 11.84
C GLU A 188 2.72 -14.82 10.95
N ASP A 189 2.40 -14.80 9.65
CA ASP A 189 2.80 -15.81 8.69
C ASP A 189 3.21 -15.23 7.34
N ARG A 190 4.08 -15.94 6.60
CA ARG A 190 4.56 -15.51 5.29
C ARG A 190 3.44 -15.40 4.25
N SER A 191 2.43 -16.26 4.34
CA SER A 191 1.28 -16.22 3.43
C SER A 191 0.48 -14.92 3.49
N GLU A 192 0.66 -14.11 4.54
CA GLU A 192 0.02 -12.80 4.68
C GLU A 192 0.42 -11.80 3.58
N VAL A 193 1.55 -12.01 2.91
CA VAL A 193 2.11 -11.07 1.92
C VAL A 193 2.29 -11.69 0.53
N SER A 194 1.32 -12.52 0.12
CA SER A 194 1.27 -13.12 -1.20
C SER A 194 0.92 -12.09 -2.31
N LEU A 195 1.84 -11.86 -3.24
CA LEU A 195 1.67 -10.91 -4.34
C LEU A 195 1.07 -11.60 -5.57
N THR A 196 -0.22 -11.38 -5.81
CA THR A 196 -0.96 -12.03 -6.90
C THR A 196 -0.97 -11.21 -8.21
N GLY A 197 -0.82 -9.89 -8.11
CA GLY A 197 -0.83 -8.97 -9.23
C GLY A 197 0.58 -8.53 -9.67
N GLN A 198 0.70 -8.15 -10.93
CA GLN A 198 1.91 -7.56 -11.50
C GLN A 198 1.54 -6.49 -12.51
N SER A 199 2.28 -5.38 -12.50
CA SER A 199 2.16 -4.29 -13.45
C SER A 199 3.54 -3.84 -13.94
N ASN A 200 3.72 -3.75 -15.25
CA ASN A 200 4.97 -3.27 -15.82
C ASN A 200 4.97 -1.74 -15.85
N LEU A 201 5.97 -1.11 -15.25
CA LEU A 201 6.12 0.35 -15.19
C LEU A 201 7.05 0.87 -16.30
N GLY A 202 7.11 0.17 -17.43
CA GLY A 202 7.99 0.47 -18.54
C GLY A 202 9.41 -0.09 -18.36
N ALA A 203 10.42 0.65 -18.83
CA ALA A 203 11.80 0.19 -18.84
C ALA A 203 12.46 0.14 -17.45
N GLU A 204 11.91 0.86 -16.47
CA GLU A 204 12.55 1.06 -15.18
C GLU A 204 12.19 0.00 -14.15
N GLY A 205 10.99 -0.58 -14.20
CA GLY A 205 10.56 -1.48 -13.14
C GLY A 205 9.28 -2.26 -13.39
N VAL A 206 9.06 -3.22 -12.49
CA VAL A 206 7.89 -4.07 -12.37
C VAL A 206 7.35 -3.90 -10.95
N LEU A 207 6.09 -3.53 -10.85
CA LEU A 207 5.37 -3.45 -9.58
C LEU A 207 4.64 -4.78 -9.35
N LEU A 208 5.02 -5.48 -8.29
CA LEU A 208 4.23 -6.58 -7.75
C LEU A 208 3.25 -6.01 -6.73
N HIS A 209 2.02 -6.51 -6.71
CA HIS A 209 1.01 -6.03 -5.77
C HIS A 209 0.09 -7.16 -5.30
N GLY A 210 -0.35 -7.05 -4.05
CA GLY A 210 -1.22 -8.02 -3.41
C GLY A 210 -1.95 -7.39 -2.23
N LYS A 211 -3.10 -7.97 -1.87
CA LYS A 211 -3.76 -7.63 -0.61
C LYS A 211 -3.04 -8.34 0.52
N ARG A 212 -2.95 -7.70 1.68
CA ARG A 212 -2.53 -8.42 2.88
C ARG A 212 -3.58 -9.49 3.19
N LEU A 213 -3.15 -10.70 3.45
CA LEU A 213 -4.01 -11.77 3.94
C LEU A 213 -3.86 -11.91 5.44
N ARG A 214 -4.91 -12.39 6.12
CA ARG A 214 -4.83 -12.86 7.49
C ARG A 214 -5.66 -14.12 7.61
N ASP A 215 -5.03 -15.21 8.07
CA ASP A 215 -5.63 -16.55 8.04
C ASP A 215 -6.12 -16.89 6.61
N GLY A 216 -5.38 -16.46 5.57
CA GLY A 216 -5.75 -16.66 4.16
C GLY A 216 -6.89 -15.79 3.61
N LEU A 217 -7.41 -14.81 4.37
CA LEU A 217 -8.45 -13.87 3.90
C LEU A 217 -7.90 -12.47 3.67
N PRO A 218 -8.29 -11.78 2.59
CA PRO A 218 -7.86 -10.41 2.35
C PRO A 218 -8.43 -9.46 3.41
N VAL A 219 -7.55 -8.63 3.98
CA VAL A 219 -7.93 -7.55 4.90
C VAL A 219 -8.24 -6.27 4.12
N ASP A 220 -9.33 -5.61 4.46
CA ASP A 220 -9.74 -4.39 3.79
C ASP A 220 -8.81 -3.21 4.03
N GLY A 221 -8.51 -2.50 2.94
CA GLY A 221 -7.63 -1.33 2.98
C GLY A 221 -6.16 -1.67 3.23
N GLU A 222 -5.81 -2.95 3.35
CA GLU A 222 -4.44 -3.40 3.57
C GLU A 222 -3.86 -4.11 2.36
N PHE A 223 -2.63 -3.75 2.01
CA PHE A 223 -1.96 -4.23 0.82
C PHE A 223 -0.45 -4.16 0.96
N VAL A 224 0.23 -4.90 0.08
CA VAL A 224 1.67 -4.89 -0.09
C VAL A 224 1.99 -4.75 -1.56
N GLU A 225 2.95 -3.89 -1.84
CA GLU A 225 3.50 -3.58 -3.14
C GLU A 225 5.02 -3.66 -3.08
N VAL A 226 5.62 -4.22 -4.12
CA VAL A 226 7.07 -4.41 -4.20
C VAL A 226 7.55 -3.96 -5.55
N LEU A 227 8.54 -3.06 -5.55
CA LEU A 227 9.17 -2.58 -6.77
C LEU A 227 10.42 -3.41 -7.06
N VAL A 228 10.41 -4.03 -8.24
CA VAL A 228 11.53 -4.78 -8.78
C VAL A 228 12.04 -4.06 -10.02
N SER A 229 13.36 -3.94 -10.15
CA SER A 229 13.99 -3.38 -11.34
C SER A 229 13.71 -4.25 -12.58
N ALA A 230 13.41 -3.59 -13.70
CA ALA A 230 13.26 -4.27 -14.98
C ALA A 230 14.61 -4.38 -15.71
N ASP A 231 14.68 -5.23 -16.73
CA ASP A 231 15.89 -5.45 -17.53
C ASP A 231 16.40 -4.17 -18.19
N GLY A 232 15.50 -3.24 -18.52
CA GLY A 232 15.84 -1.95 -19.11
C GLY A 232 16.40 -0.92 -18.13
N SER A 233 16.31 -1.18 -16.83
CA SER A 233 16.71 -0.23 -15.79
C SER A 233 18.24 -0.10 -15.70
N ARG A 234 18.70 0.98 -15.08
CA ARG A 234 20.14 1.18 -14.80
C ARG A 234 20.73 0.14 -13.85
N MET A 235 19.90 -0.56 -13.08
CA MET A 235 20.31 -1.65 -12.18
C MET A 235 20.35 -3.02 -12.89
N GLY A 236 19.74 -3.12 -14.08
CA GLY A 236 19.39 -4.41 -14.69
C GLY A 236 18.22 -5.08 -13.97
N GLY A 237 17.68 -6.15 -14.55
CA GLY A 237 16.54 -6.87 -13.97
C GLY A 237 16.92 -7.67 -12.73
N GLY A 238 15.93 -7.91 -11.86
CA GLY A 238 16.10 -8.82 -10.72
C GLY A 238 16.68 -8.18 -9.46
N VAL A 239 16.41 -6.88 -9.25
CA VAL A 239 16.78 -6.15 -8.02
C VAL A 239 15.52 -5.64 -7.34
N LEU A 240 15.28 -6.05 -6.09
CA LEU A 240 14.21 -5.50 -5.26
C LEU A 240 14.73 -4.26 -4.56
N THR A 241 14.05 -3.13 -4.77
CA THR A 241 14.53 -1.81 -4.35
C THR A 241 13.66 -1.16 -3.28
N GLN A 242 12.38 -1.51 -3.26
CA GLN A 242 11.39 -0.88 -2.39
C GLN A 242 10.24 -1.82 -2.06
N ILE A 243 9.77 -1.72 -0.82
CA ILE A 243 8.52 -2.31 -0.34
C ILE A 243 7.62 -1.15 0.07
N HIS A 244 6.41 -1.10 -0.46
CA HIS A 244 5.36 -0.19 -0.05
C HIS A 244 4.21 -1.02 0.53
N ALA A 245 3.73 -0.67 1.72
CA ALA A 245 2.69 -1.46 2.37
C ALA A 245 1.76 -0.57 3.18
N VAL A 246 0.48 -0.90 3.17
CA VAL A 246 -0.48 -0.32 4.10
C VAL A 246 -0.98 -1.45 4.97
N VAL A 247 -0.52 -1.44 6.22
CA VAL A 247 -0.76 -2.51 7.19
C VAL A 247 -1.07 -1.88 8.54
N ASP A 248 -2.19 -2.22 9.18
CA ASP A 248 -2.42 -1.80 10.55
C ASP A 248 -1.61 -2.68 11.51
N GLY A 249 -0.80 -2.04 12.35
CA GLY A 249 -0.03 -2.69 13.39
C GLY A 249 -0.85 -3.09 14.61
N ASN A 250 -2.12 -2.67 14.70
CA ASN A 250 -3.04 -3.22 15.68
C ASN A 250 -3.32 -4.70 15.32
N ARG A 251 -2.77 -5.63 16.11
CA ARG A 251 -3.09 -7.07 16.01
C ARG A 251 -4.51 -7.32 16.51
N ALA A 252 -5.50 -6.93 15.72
CA ALA A 252 -6.91 -7.15 16.02
C ALA A 252 -7.16 -8.64 16.27
N ALA A 253 -7.98 -9.00 17.24
CA ALA A 253 -8.28 -10.42 17.44
C ALA A 253 -9.10 -10.95 16.25
N LEU A 254 -8.75 -12.15 15.77
CA LEU A 254 -9.62 -12.90 14.86
C LEU A 254 -10.88 -13.36 15.61
N PRO A 255 -12.01 -13.54 14.91
CA PRO A 255 -13.23 -14.05 15.53
C PRO A 255 -13.00 -15.45 16.10
N SER A 256 -13.49 -15.70 17.32
CA SER A 256 -13.35 -17.00 18.00
C SER A 256 -14.22 -18.11 17.41
N ILE A 257 -15.15 -17.77 16.52
CA ILE A 257 -16.06 -18.71 15.87
C ILE A 257 -15.33 -19.38 14.70
N ALA A 258 -15.26 -20.70 14.75
CA ALA A 258 -14.63 -21.50 13.70
C ALA A 258 -15.26 -21.26 12.31
N ARG A 259 -14.41 -21.21 11.28
CA ARG A 259 -14.82 -20.99 9.87
C ARG A 259 -15.89 -21.94 9.35
N SER A 260 -15.89 -23.18 9.84
CA SER A 260 -16.91 -24.18 9.48
C SER A 260 -18.33 -23.82 9.92
N ARG A 261 -18.47 -22.86 10.84
CA ARG A 261 -19.77 -22.33 11.31
C ARG A 261 -20.17 -21.04 10.64
N TRP A 262 -19.35 -20.52 9.74
CA TRP A 262 -19.64 -19.30 9.01
C TRP A 262 -20.70 -19.57 7.95
N VAL A 263 -21.48 -18.53 7.65
CA VAL A 263 -22.45 -18.50 6.57
C VAL A 263 -21.75 -18.82 5.25
N SER A 264 -22.33 -19.76 4.50
CA SER A 264 -21.79 -20.17 3.19
C SER A 264 -21.90 -19.05 2.16
N GLN A 265 -21.09 -19.12 1.09
CA GLN A 265 -21.18 -18.18 -0.03
C GLN A 265 -22.59 -18.15 -0.65
N ALA A 266 -23.26 -19.31 -0.77
CA ALA A 266 -24.60 -19.40 -1.33
C ALA A 266 -25.64 -18.71 -0.45
N GLN A 267 -25.58 -18.94 0.87
CA GLN A 267 -26.47 -18.28 1.82
C GLN A 267 -26.23 -16.77 1.86
N ALA A 268 -24.97 -16.32 1.83
CA ALA A 268 -24.66 -14.89 1.77
C ALA A 268 -25.17 -14.22 0.49
N ARG A 269 -25.11 -14.90 -0.66
CA ARG A 269 -25.72 -14.43 -1.91
C ARG A 269 -27.23 -14.31 -1.78
N GLN A 270 -27.90 -15.33 -1.24
CA GLN A 270 -29.35 -15.29 -1.03
C GLN A 270 -29.74 -14.08 -0.15
N THR A 271 -29.04 -13.88 0.96
CA THR A 271 -29.35 -12.73 1.84
C THR A 271 -29.07 -11.39 1.18
N ALA A 272 -28.02 -11.30 0.35
CA ALA A 272 -27.75 -10.10 -0.43
C ALA A 272 -28.83 -9.86 -1.49
N ASP A 273 -29.29 -10.91 -2.18
CA ASP A 273 -30.34 -10.83 -3.20
C ASP A 273 -31.68 -10.40 -2.58
N ASP A 274 -32.06 -10.98 -1.44
CA ASP A 274 -33.27 -10.58 -0.69
C ASP A 274 -33.22 -9.08 -0.32
N ARG A 275 -32.03 -8.58 0.06
CA ARG A 275 -31.82 -7.18 0.38
C ARG A 275 -31.81 -6.28 -0.85
N TRP A 276 -31.18 -6.71 -1.93
CA TRP A 276 -31.12 -5.98 -3.21
C TRP A 276 -32.54 -5.81 -3.77
N VAL A 277 -33.33 -6.89 -3.82
CA VAL A 277 -34.76 -6.83 -4.23
C VAL A 277 -35.55 -5.87 -3.33
N ALA A 278 -35.31 -5.88 -2.01
CA ALA A 278 -36.00 -4.97 -1.10
C ALA A 278 -35.61 -3.50 -1.34
N ALA A 279 -34.36 -3.21 -1.72
CA ALA A 279 -33.87 -1.87 -2.02
C ALA A 279 -34.34 -1.37 -3.40
N ASP A 280 -34.45 -2.27 -4.38
CA ASP A 280 -34.82 -1.93 -5.76
C ASP A 280 -36.34 -1.82 -5.99
N ARG A 281 -37.19 -2.24 -5.04
CA ARG A 281 -38.66 -2.06 -5.11
C ARG A 281 -39.12 -0.61 -5.32
N THR A 282 -38.25 0.39 -5.14
CA THR A 282 -38.52 1.79 -5.46
C THR A 282 -38.30 2.17 -6.93
N HIS A 283 -37.53 1.38 -7.69
CA HIS A 283 -37.35 1.53 -9.14
C HIS A 283 -38.10 0.42 -9.87
N ARG A 284 -39.22 0.77 -10.50
CA ARG A 284 -40.04 -0.15 -11.30
C ARG A 284 -39.23 -0.71 -12.49
N LEU A 285 -39.35 -2.03 -12.68
CA LEU A 285 -39.43 -2.81 -13.93
C LEU A 285 -38.23 -3.72 -14.32
N GLU A 286 -38.60 -5.00 -14.45
CA GLU A 286 -38.34 -5.91 -15.58
C GLU A 286 -36.99 -6.63 -15.74
N ASP A 287 -35.90 -6.21 -15.10
CA ASP A 287 -34.63 -6.95 -15.16
C ASP A 287 -34.23 -7.56 -13.80
N ALA A 288 -35.10 -8.41 -13.25
CA ALA A 288 -34.85 -9.20 -12.03
C ALA A 288 -33.76 -10.29 -12.20
N THR A 289 -32.85 -10.12 -13.16
CA THR A 289 -31.77 -11.05 -13.50
C THR A 289 -30.39 -10.48 -13.24
N ALA A 290 -30.27 -9.43 -12.41
CA ALA A 290 -28.98 -8.95 -11.91
C ALA A 290 -28.34 -10.02 -11.00
N HIS A 291 -27.72 -11.02 -11.62
CA HIS A 291 -27.01 -12.07 -10.90
C HIS A 291 -25.76 -11.45 -10.27
N PRO A 292 -25.43 -11.82 -9.02
CA PRO A 292 -24.21 -11.35 -8.38
C PRO A 292 -23.00 -11.77 -9.23
N ALA A 293 -22.19 -10.78 -9.64
CA ALA A 293 -21.02 -11.00 -10.48
C ALA A 293 -19.90 -11.70 -9.70
N ALA A 294 -19.78 -11.39 -8.41
CA ALA A 294 -18.80 -12.02 -7.53
C ALA A 294 -19.28 -11.96 -6.07
N ALA A 295 -18.96 -13.00 -5.30
CA ALA A 295 -19.08 -13.00 -3.85
C ALA A 295 -17.73 -13.42 -3.27
N THR A 296 -17.08 -12.53 -2.52
CA THR A 296 -15.73 -12.75 -1.99
C THR A 296 -15.72 -12.58 -0.48
N LEU A 297 -15.13 -13.53 0.23
CA LEU A 297 -14.98 -13.49 1.69
C LEU A 297 -13.76 -12.62 2.05
N ARG A 298 -13.92 -11.71 3.02
CA ARG A 298 -12.94 -10.70 3.40
C ARG A 298 -12.95 -10.45 4.91
N LEU A 299 -11.95 -9.73 5.41
CA LEU A 299 -11.87 -9.25 6.78
C LEU A 299 -11.90 -7.72 6.81
N SER A 300 -12.73 -7.16 7.66
CA SER A 300 -12.61 -5.76 8.10
C SER A 300 -12.02 -5.75 9.50
N CYS A 301 -10.86 -5.15 9.69
CA CYS A 301 -10.16 -5.15 10.97
C CYS A 301 -10.09 -3.74 11.56
N GLY A 302 -10.54 -3.62 12.81
CA GLY A 302 -10.32 -2.48 13.69
C GLY A 302 -9.70 -2.98 15.00
N PRO A 303 -10.31 -2.74 16.18
CA PRO A 303 -9.92 -3.44 17.41
C PRO A 303 -10.11 -4.96 17.35
N THR A 304 -11.09 -5.41 16.56
CA THR A 304 -11.39 -6.82 16.26
C THR A 304 -11.56 -6.98 14.76
N CYS A 305 -11.25 -8.15 14.22
CA CYS A 305 -11.54 -8.48 12.82
C CYS A 305 -12.92 -9.08 12.69
N SER A 306 -13.73 -8.54 11.78
CA SER A 306 -15.05 -9.05 11.42
C SER A 306 -15.02 -9.63 10.01
N PRO A 307 -15.29 -10.93 9.83
CA PRO A 307 -15.36 -11.55 8.52
C PRO A 307 -16.70 -11.23 7.85
N TYR A 308 -16.66 -10.96 6.56
CA TYR A 308 -17.88 -10.66 5.81
C TYR A 308 -17.74 -11.06 4.33
N TRP A 309 -18.88 -11.37 3.71
CA TRP A 309 -19.01 -11.58 2.28
C TRP A 309 -19.28 -10.26 1.59
N ARG A 310 -18.42 -9.87 0.66
CA ARG A 310 -18.66 -8.80 -0.30
C ARG A 310 -19.31 -9.36 -1.55
N VAL A 311 -20.59 -9.07 -1.75
CA VAL A 311 -21.37 -9.45 -2.94
C VAL A 311 -21.49 -8.24 -3.86
N VAL A 312 -21.00 -8.36 -5.09
CA VAL A 312 -20.97 -7.28 -6.08
C VAL A 312 -21.90 -7.61 -7.24
N TYR A 313 -22.75 -6.66 -7.59
CA TYR A 313 -23.70 -6.71 -8.69
C TYR A 313 -23.21 -5.89 -9.89
N ARG A 314 -23.72 -6.19 -11.09
CA ARG A 314 -23.26 -5.55 -12.34
C ARG A 314 -23.66 -4.09 -12.47
N ASP A 315 -24.71 -3.70 -11.77
CA ASP A 315 -25.27 -2.35 -11.70
C ASP A 315 -24.50 -1.43 -10.71
N GLY A 316 -23.38 -1.91 -10.16
CA GLY A 316 -22.55 -1.16 -9.23
C GLY A 316 -22.98 -1.29 -7.76
N TRP A 317 -24.00 -2.10 -7.44
CA TRP A 317 -24.29 -2.41 -6.05
C TRP A 317 -23.24 -3.33 -5.43
N THR A 318 -22.85 -3.00 -4.20
CA THR A 318 -22.06 -3.84 -3.32
C THR A 318 -22.83 -4.01 -2.01
N ILE A 319 -23.09 -5.26 -1.64
CA ILE A 319 -23.72 -5.62 -0.37
C ILE A 319 -22.72 -6.42 0.47
N HIS A 320 -22.58 -6.03 1.73
CA HIS A 320 -21.74 -6.70 2.71
C HIS A 320 -22.64 -7.52 3.64
N VAL A 321 -22.38 -8.82 3.71
CA VAL A 321 -23.10 -9.76 4.59
C VAL A 321 -22.13 -10.30 5.60
N ASP A 322 -22.40 -10.13 6.89
CA ASP A 322 -21.59 -10.67 7.97
C ASP A 322 -21.46 -12.20 7.83
N ALA A 323 -20.23 -12.70 7.88
CA ALA A 323 -19.98 -14.12 7.63
C ALA A 323 -20.34 -15.00 8.82
N ILE A 324 -20.59 -14.44 10.01
CA ILE A 324 -20.93 -15.19 11.22
C ILE A 324 -22.44 -15.33 11.35
N ASN A 325 -23.17 -14.21 11.31
CA ASN A 325 -24.61 -14.18 11.57
C ASN A 325 -25.47 -14.03 10.31
N GLY A 326 -24.86 -13.76 9.15
CA GLY A 326 -25.57 -13.63 7.88
C GLY A 326 -26.35 -12.34 7.71
N SER A 327 -26.23 -11.37 8.63
CA SER A 327 -26.91 -10.09 8.53
C SER A 327 -26.23 -9.16 7.51
N VAL A 328 -27.01 -8.31 6.85
CA VAL A 328 -26.45 -7.26 5.99
C VAL A 328 -25.88 -6.15 6.88
N THR A 329 -24.58 -5.89 6.73
CA THR A 329 -23.86 -4.85 7.49
C THR A 329 -23.69 -3.55 6.72
N ALA A 330 -23.65 -3.63 5.38
CA ALA A 330 -23.64 -2.47 4.51
C ALA A 330 -24.27 -2.79 3.15
N ALA A 331 -24.88 -1.79 2.53
CA ALA A 331 -25.32 -1.85 1.15
C ALA A 331 -25.03 -0.49 0.51
N GLN A 332 -24.22 -0.48 -0.54
CA GLN A 332 -23.76 0.73 -1.21
C GLN A 332 -23.91 0.57 -2.72
N GLN A 333 -24.37 1.62 -3.37
CA GLN A 333 -24.35 1.73 -4.83
C GLN A 333 -23.18 2.63 -5.21
N ASP A 334 -22.17 2.07 -5.85
CA ASP A 334 -21.10 2.87 -6.44
C ASP A 334 -21.65 3.51 -7.72
N ARG A 335 -22.20 4.73 -7.59
CA ARG A 335 -22.69 5.53 -8.73
C ARG A 335 -21.57 6.04 -9.65
N HIS A 336 -20.34 5.60 -9.43
CA HIS A 336 -19.23 5.93 -10.30
C HIS A 336 -19.32 5.10 -11.56
N HIS A 337 -19.64 5.77 -12.67
CA HIS A 337 -19.49 5.23 -14.01
C HIS A 337 -18.17 4.45 -14.12
N ILE A 338 -18.26 3.14 -14.29
CA ILE A 338 -17.18 2.32 -14.85
C ILE A 338 -17.14 2.61 -16.36
N GLY A 339 -16.85 3.87 -16.70
CA GLY A 339 -16.23 4.19 -17.97
C GLY A 339 -14.72 3.99 -17.82
N PRO A 340 -13.96 3.75 -18.90
CA PRO A 340 -12.51 3.66 -18.80
C PRO A 340 -11.99 4.91 -18.11
N LEU A 341 -11.25 4.72 -17.01
CA LEU A 341 -10.45 5.77 -16.38
C LEU A 341 -9.69 6.49 -17.50
N LEU A 342 -10.05 7.74 -17.76
CA LEU A 342 -9.26 8.63 -18.59
C LEU A 342 -7.93 8.80 -17.86
N ILE A 343 -6.93 8.04 -18.28
CA ILE A 343 -5.53 8.31 -17.97
C ILE A 343 -5.28 9.74 -18.43
N GLN A 344 -5.10 10.66 -17.48
CA GLN A 344 -4.54 11.98 -17.78
C GLN A 344 -3.20 11.76 -18.50
N GLY A 345 -3.15 12.10 -19.79
CA GLY A 345 -1.93 12.02 -20.59
C GLY A 345 -2.05 11.49 -22.02
N ARG A 346 -3.20 10.97 -22.47
CA ARG A 346 -3.38 10.67 -23.91
C ARG A 346 -4.02 11.85 -24.63
N PRO A 347 -3.36 12.47 -25.63
CA PRO A 347 -4.06 13.39 -26.52
C PRO A 347 -5.16 12.62 -27.28
N PRO A 348 -6.31 13.24 -27.56
CA PRO A 348 -7.40 12.58 -28.27
C PRO A 348 -6.87 12.05 -29.60
N ALA A 349 -7.09 10.77 -29.85
CA ALA A 349 -6.82 10.16 -31.14
C ALA A 349 -7.55 11.00 -32.20
N ARG A 350 -6.79 11.62 -33.12
CA ARG A 350 -7.37 12.35 -34.25
C ARG A 350 -8.36 11.41 -34.94
N PRO A 351 -9.59 11.85 -35.25
CA PRO A 351 -10.51 11.05 -36.03
C PRO A 351 -9.82 10.70 -37.35
N ARG A 352 -9.66 9.40 -37.57
CA ARG A 352 -9.13 8.84 -38.81
C ARG A 352 -10.13 9.25 -39.90
N ARG A 353 -9.79 10.29 -40.68
CA ARG A 353 -10.57 10.70 -41.86
C ARG A 353 -10.78 9.44 -42.71
N SER A 354 -12.00 8.92 -42.71
CA SER A 354 -12.48 8.00 -43.72
C SER A 354 -12.34 8.70 -45.06
N ARG A 355 -11.30 8.36 -45.82
CA ARG A 355 -11.32 8.58 -47.27
C ARG A 355 -12.42 7.66 -47.79
N PHE A 356 -13.62 8.20 -47.96
CA PHE A 356 -14.50 7.76 -49.00
C PHE A 356 -13.73 7.92 -50.31
N ALA A 357 -13.20 6.80 -50.82
CA ALA A 357 -12.85 6.71 -52.22
C ALA A 357 -14.17 6.72 -52.98
N SER A 358 -14.57 7.90 -53.45
CA SER A 358 -15.59 8.05 -54.47
C SER A 358 -15.01 7.45 -55.75
N ALA A 359 -15.43 6.24 -56.11
CA ALA A 359 -15.26 5.74 -57.46
C ALA A 359 -16.28 6.48 -58.33
N ALA A 360 -15.78 7.39 -59.17
CA ALA A 360 -16.57 7.97 -60.25
C ALA A 360 -16.82 6.89 -61.32
N PRO A 361 -18.03 6.82 -61.92
CA PRO A 361 -18.28 5.97 -63.06
C PRO A 361 -17.66 6.62 -64.31
N THR A 362 -16.71 5.94 -64.95
CA THR A 362 -16.38 6.22 -66.34
C THR A 362 -17.39 5.51 -67.22
N SER A 363 -18.04 6.34 -68.06
CA SER A 363 -18.80 6.01 -69.26
C SER A 363 -18.15 4.98 -70.16
#